data_AF-A0A1D2W9C6-F1
#
_entry.id   AF-A0A1D2W9C6-F1
#
_cell.length_a   1.000
_cell.length_b   1.000
_cell.length_c   1.000
_cell.angle_alpha   90.00
_cell.angle_beta   90.00
_cell.angle_gamma   90.00
#
_symmetry.space_group_name_H-M   'P 1'
#
loop_
_entity.id
_entity.type
_entity.pdbx_description
1 polymer ?
#
loop_
_entity_poly.entity_id
_entity_poly.type
_entity_poly.pdbx_seq_one_letter_code
_entity_poly.pdbx_strand_id
1 'polypeptide(L)'
;MEIVTPDDLKERFKDPWVAPYKKILTMVDDDMVEIVEYHPCIGGSEWMVYQYERSSDLVKSAERDGNKHTYLVEVGKTDLNLKASFSAAGIEEVSVEGDEVKVTHAGLAGAGVGSAMCRGMAEGVKRVELYDIGGGSKVGRAAVVTPKLQKVVIGIDDTDTKEKGATWTLAHNVGAELSKRGFEYINHVIVQLYPHNPNKTQNCVAIALVFAVKPGERDKLIEEARELFKGSTLSQKTSMAILDGIKIPEKLREYSMATKQSMMSLKEAEKTAKELGIELIEVTGSHGKIGALAALGLYNDIEEAVKVYY
;
A
#
# COMPACT_ATOMS: atom_id res chain seq x y z
N MET A 1 20.84 -9.27 -23.27
CA MET A 1 20.24 -8.65 -22.08
C MET A 1 21.19 -7.57 -21.59
N GLU A 2 20.72 -6.33 -21.53
CA GLU A 2 21.48 -5.19 -21.00
C GLU A 2 20.93 -4.83 -19.62
N ILE A 3 21.80 -4.50 -18.66
CA ILE A 3 21.40 -4.05 -17.32
C ILE A 3 21.75 -2.57 -17.20
N VAL A 4 20.78 -1.77 -16.78
CA VAL A 4 20.94 -0.32 -16.62
C VAL A 4 20.41 0.13 -15.27
N THR A 5 21.12 1.04 -14.62
CA THR A 5 20.69 1.63 -13.34
C THR A 5 19.77 2.84 -13.57
N PRO A 6 19.01 3.29 -12.54
CA PRO A 6 18.23 4.52 -12.65
C PRO A 6 19.04 5.74 -13.08
N ASP A 7 20.31 5.85 -12.65
CA ASP A 7 21.16 6.98 -12.99
C ASP A 7 21.69 6.88 -14.43
N ASP A 8 22.07 5.68 -14.90
CA ASP A 8 22.37 5.45 -16.32
C ASP A 8 21.19 5.87 -17.21
N LEU A 9 19.97 5.51 -16.79
CA LEU A 9 18.75 5.83 -17.51
C LEU A 9 18.50 7.35 -17.58
N LYS A 10 18.66 8.07 -16.47
CA LYS A 10 18.52 9.54 -16.43
C LYS A 10 19.59 10.25 -17.27
N GLU A 11 20.79 9.69 -17.35
CA GLU A 11 21.87 10.24 -18.19
C GLU A 11 21.61 10.01 -19.68
N ARG A 12 21.17 8.80 -20.05
CA ARG A 12 20.97 8.36 -21.44
C ARG A 12 19.70 8.91 -22.07
N PHE A 13 18.60 8.96 -21.32
CA PHE A 13 17.26 9.22 -21.86
C PHE A 13 16.76 10.59 -21.42
N LYS A 14 17.19 11.63 -22.14
CA LYS A 14 16.76 13.03 -21.95
C LYS A 14 15.77 13.49 -23.03
N ASP A 15 15.25 12.55 -23.80
CA ASP A 15 14.31 12.82 -24.88
C ASP A 15 12.95 13.30 -24.34
N PRO A 16 12.22 14.15 -25.10
CA PRO A 16 10.90 14.65 -24.68
C PRO A 16 9.82 13.56 -24.56
N TRP A 17 10.14 12.31 -24.93
CA TRP A 17 9.23 11.16 -24.92
C TRP A 17 9.31 10.35 -23.62
N VAL A 18 10.19 10.73 -22.70
CA VAL A 18 10.42 10.04 -21.43
C VAL A 18 9.66 10.78 -20.34
N ALA A 19 8.81 10.05 -19.61
CA ALA A 19 8.04 10.57 -18.48
C ALA A 19 8.34 9.71 -17.23
N PRO A 20 9.43 10.03 -16.48
CA PRO A 20 9.86 9.22 -15.36
C PRO A 20 8.79 9.10 -14.27
N TYR A 21 8.66 7.90 -13.71
CA TYR A 21 7.83 7.67 -12.54
C TYR A 21 8.53 8.26 -11.32
N LYS A 22 7.77 8.73 -10.34
CA LYS A 22 8.35 9.34 -9.14
C LYS A 22 8.96 8.28 -8.22
N LYS A 23 8.20 7.22 -7.94
CA LYS A 23 8.56 6.17 -6.98
C LYS A 23 7.86 4.85 -7.36
N ILE A 24 8.51 3.73 -7.09
CA ILE A 24 7.94 2.37 -7.19
C ILE A 24 8.29 1.61 -5.91
N LEU A 25 7.30 0.99 -5.30
CA LEU A 25 7.44 0.14 -4.11
C LEU A 25 6.83 -1.23 -4.41
N THR A 26 7.49 -2.29 -3.97
CA THR A 26 7.00 -3.67 -4.13
C THR A 26 6.99 -4.37 -2.78
N MET A 27 5.80 -4.63 -2.26
CA MET A 27 5.62 -5.40 -1.03
C MET A 27 5.26 -6.84 -1.39
N VAL A 28 5.78 -7.80 -0.64
CA VAL A 28 5.57 -9.23 -0.89
C VAL A 28 4.93 -9.88 0.32
N ASP A 29 3.91 -10.69 0.09
CA ASP A 29 3.21 -11.50 1.08
C ASP A 29 2.89 -12.88 0.49
N ASP A 30 3.64 -13.90 0.91
CA ASP A 30 3.68 -15.23 0.29
C ASP A 30 3.89 -15.20 -1.24
N ASP A 31 2.86 -15.57 -1.98
CA ASP A 31 2.75 -15.66 -3.44
C ASP A 31 2.16 -14.40 -4.07
N MET A 32 1.84 -13.38 -3.26
CA MET A 32 1.26 -12.12 -3.71
C MET A 32 2.27 -10.99 -3.62
N VAL A 33 2.25 -10.10 -4.61
CA VAL A 33 3.03 -8.87 -4.64
C VAL A 33 2.07 -7.70 -4.82
N GLU A 34 2.20 -6.70 -3.96
CA GLU A 34 1.53 -5.40 -4.13
C GLU A 34 2.56 -4.40 -4.69
N ILE A 35 2.30 -3.90 -5.89
CA ILE A 35 3.16 -2.95 -6.59
C ILE A 35 2.49 -1.58 -6.54
N VAL A 36 3.13 -0.61 -5.87
CA VAL A 36 2.67 0.78 -5.80
C VAL A 36 3.55 1.65 -6.68
N GLU A 37 2.95 2.30 -7.68
CA GLU A 37 3.66 3.13 -8.64
C GLU A 37 3.10 4.56 -8.62
N TYR A 38 4.00 5.55 -8.58
CA TYR A 38 3.64 6.97 -8.64
C TYR A 38 3.91 7.51 -10.05
N HIS A 39 2.87 7.50 -10.88
CA HIS A 39 2.91 7.95 -12.27
C HIS A 39 3.12 9.49 -12.36
N PRO A 40 3.79 10.02 -13.40
CA PRO A 40 3.93 11.47 -13.59
C PRO A 40 2.62 12.22 -13.87
N CYS A 41 1.55 11.51 -14.28
CA CYS A 41 0.25 12.10 -14.58
C CYS A 41 -0.93 11.14 -14.31
N ILE A 42 -2.09 11.69 -13.96
CA ILE A 42 -3.29 10.90 -13.61
C ILE A 42 -3.82 10.12 -14.82
N GLY A 43 -3.92 10.76 -15.99
CA GLY A 43 -4.44 10.11 -17.19
C GLY A 43 -3.59 8.92 -17.67
N GLY A 44 -2.27 9.01 -17.48
CA GLY A 44 -1.39 7.88 -17.75
C GLY A 44 -1.58 6.75 -16.75
N SER A 45 -1.68 7.06 -15.45
CA SER A 45 -2.00 6.08 -14.39
C SER A 45 -3.29 5.31 -14.69
N GLU A 46 -4.37 6.02 -15.05
CA GLU A 46 -5.65 5.39 -15.42
C GLU A 46 -5.51 4.46 -16.64
N TRP A 47 -4.77 4.90 -17.66
CA TRP A 47 -4.52 4.06 -18.83
C TRP A 47 -3.74 2.79 -18.46
N MET A 48 -2.75 2.89 -17.56
CA MET A 48 -1.99 1.73 -17.09
C MET A 48 -2.87 0.76 -16.29
N VAL A 49 -3.68 1.24 -15.36
CA VAL A 49 -4.64 0.41 -14.59
C VAL A 49 -5.57 -0.33 -15.54
N TYR A 50 -6.25 0.40 -16.43
CA TYR A 50 -7.19 -0.19 -17.39
C TYR A 50 -6.54 -1.25 -18.29
N GLN A 51 -5.35 -0.98 -18.82
CA GLN A 51 -4.68 -1.91 -19.76
C GLN A 51 -4.15 -3.15 -19.04
N TYR A 52 -3.47 -2.97 -17.91
CA TYR A 52 -2.71 -4.03 -17.27
C TYR A 52 -3.62 -5.07 -16.63
N GLU A 53 -4.72 -4.63 -16.00
CA GLU A 53 -5.75 -5.50 -15.42
C GLU A 53 -6.40 -6.40 -16.49
N ARG A 54 -6.56 -5.89 -17.71
CA ARG A 54 -7.21 -6.61 -18.82
C ARG A 54 -6.25 -7.48 -19.63
N SER A 55 -4.96 -7.15 -19.60
CA SER A 55 -3.96 -7.78 -20.46
C SER A 55 -3.12 -8.83 -19.74
N SER A 56 -3.10 -8.83 -18.40
CA SER A 56 -2.18 -9.63 -17.60
C SER A 56 -2.97 -10.49 -16.58
N ASP A 57 -3.03 -11.80 -16.80
CA ASP A 57 -3.77 -12.72 -15.92
C ASP A 57 -3.20 -12.81 -14.49
N LEU A 58 -1.96 -12.37 -14.30
CA LEU A 58 -1.31 -12.27 -12.99
C LEU A 58 -1.90 -11.14 -12.13
N VAL A 59 -2.47 -10.10 -12.75
CA VAL A 59 -3.07 -8.94 -12.05
C VAL A 59 -4.45 -9.34 -11.54
N LYS A 60 -4.59 -9.45 -10.22
CA LYS A 60 -5.85 -9.82 -9.55
C LYS A 60 -6.76 -8.61 -9.32
N SER A 61 -6.15 -7.46 -9.09
CA SER A 61 -6.84 -6.18 -9.03
C SER A 61 -5.88 -5.04 -9.34
N ALA A 62 -6.43 -3.95 -9.86
CA ALA A 62 -5.71 -2.71 -10.08
C ALA A 62 -6.59 -1.53 -9.66
N GLU A 63 -6.02 -0.58 -8.93
CA GLU A 63 -6.73 0.62 -8.47
C GLU A 63 -5.85 1.85 -8.53
N ARG A 64 -6.45 3.04 -8.48
CA ARG A 64 -5.70 4.30 -8.42
C ARG A 64 -6.27 5.30 -7.42
N ASP A 65 -5.37 6.12 -6.92
CA ASP A 65 -5.60 7.26 -6.06
C ASP A 65 -4.77 8.44 -6.61
N GLY A 66 -5.44 9.35 -7.32
CA GLY A 66 -4.76 10.40 -8.08
C GLY A 66 -3.81 9.82 -9.13
N ASN A 67 -2.52 10.11 -9.00
CA ASN A 67 -1.45 9.59 -9.86
C ASN A 67 -0.68 8.41 -9.25
N LYS A 68 -1.08 7.93 -8.07
CA LYS A 68 -0.61 6.67 -7.49
C LYS A 68 -1.54 5.57 -7.97
N HIS A 69 -1.00 4.47 -8.49
CA HIS A 69 -1.77 3.27 -8.75
C HIS A 69 -1.11 2.05 -8.13
N THR A 70 -1.95 1.07 -7.81
CA THR A 70 -1.57 -0.15 -7.11
C THR A 70 -2.01 -1.34 -7.95
N TYR A 71 -1.12 -2.31 -8.12
CA TYR A 71 -1.43 -3.63 -8.65
C TYR A 71 -1.30 -4.66 -7.54
N LEU A 72 -2.31 -5.51 -7.40
CA LEU A 72 -2.17 -6.76 -6.66
C LEU A 72 -1.94 -7.88 -7.68
N VAL A 73 -0.76 -8.49 -7.63
CA VAL A 73 -0.32 -9.49 -8.61
C VAL A 73 0.13 -10.77 -7.94
N GLU A 74 -0.11 -11.90 -8.60
CA GLU A 74 0.42 -13.21 -8.20
C GLU A 74 1.82 -13.42 -8.78
N VAL A 75 2.72 -14.02 -8.01
CA VAL A 75 4.04 -14.44 -8.47
C VAL A 75 3.88 -15.53 -9.52
N GLY A 76 4.49 -15.34 -10.68
CA GLY A 76 4.37 -16.27 -11.79
C GLY A 76 4.67 -15.64 -13.14
N LYS A 77 4.33 -16.36 -14.19
CA LYS A 77 4.53 -15.96 -15.59
C LYS A 77 3.25 -16.22 -16.35
N THR A 78 2.88 -15.31 -17.25
CA THR A 78 1.75 -15.45 -18.16
C THR A 78 2.12 -14.99 -19.57
N ASP A 79 1.39 -15.49 -20.56
CA ASP A 79 1.54 -15.06 -21.95
C ASP A 79 0.65 -13.83 -22.22
N LEU A 80 1.25 -12.76 -22.72
CA LEU A 80 0.51 -11.54 -23.06
C LEU A 80 0.04 -11.58 -24.51
N ASN A 81 -1.29 -11.57 -24.72
CA ASN A 81 -1.88 -11.41 -26.06
C ASN A 81 -1.95 -9.92 -26.44
N LEU A 82 -0.79 -9.34 -26.78
CA LEU A 82 -0.68 -7.91 -27.04
C LEU A 82 -1.28 -7.53 -28.41
N LYS A 83 -2.22 -6.58 -28.40
CA LYS A 83 -2.85 -6.03 -29.61
C LYS A 83 -2.92 -4.51 -29.50
N ALA A 84 -2.34 -3.83 -30.49
CA ALA A 84 -2.34 -2.36 -30.55
C ALA A 84 -3.76 -1.81 -30.36
N SER A 85 -3.88 -0.77 -29.51
CA SER A 85 -5.14 -0.11 -29.12
C SER A 85 -6.10 -0.91 -28.22
N PHE A 86 -5.89 -2.21 -27.99
CA PHE A 86 -6.80 -3.04 -27.19
C PHE A 86 -6.15 -3.61 -25.91
N SER A 87 -4.95 -4.17 -26.06
CA SER A 87 -4.13 -4.78 -24.99
C SER A 87 -2.67 -4.41 -25.27
N ALA A 88 -2.34 -3.14 -25.09
CA ALA A 88 -1.09 -2.59 -25.61
C ALA A 88 0.13 -2.88 -24.71
N ALA A 89 -0.09 -3.18 -23.42
CA ALA A 89 0.96 -3.51 -22.46
C ALA A 89 0.41 -4.29 -21.26
N GLY A 90 1.29 -4.96 -20.53
CA GLY A 90 0.96 -5.72 -19.33
C GLY A 90 2.20 -6.19 -18.55
N ILE A 91 1.95 -6.95 -17.49
CA ILE A 91 2.95 -7.65 -16.69
C ILE A 91 3.02 -9.10 -17.17
N GLU A 92 4.15 -9.48 -17.75
CA GLU A 92 4.39 -10.83 -18.30
C GLU A 92 4.86 -11.79 -17.20
N GLU A 93 5.67 -11.28 -16.25
CA GLU A 93 6.28 -12.11 -15.22
C GLU A 93 6.52 -11.29 -13.94
N VAL A 94 6.26 -11.92 -12.79
CA VAL A 94 6.65 -11.43 -11.47
C VAL A 94 7.41 -12.54 -10.77
N SER A 95 8.62 -12.26 -10.33
CA SER A 95 9.43 -13.21 -9.55
C SER A 95 10.04 -12.54 -8.33
N VAL A 96 10.13 -13.29 -7.23
CA VAL A 96 10.77 -12.85 -5.98
C VAL A 96 12.02 -13.70 -5.75
N GLU A 97 13.19 -13.05 -5.77
CA GLU A 97 14.49 -13.70 -5.67
C GLU A 97 15.26 -13.06 -4.50
N GLY A 98 15.32 -13.77 -3.37
CA GLY A 98 15.99 -13.25 -2.17
C GLY A 98 15.33 -11.98 -1.62
N ASP A 99 16.06 -10.87 -1.66
CA ASP A 99 15.63 -9.53 -1.23
C ASP A 99 15.19 -8.63 -2.40
N GLU A 100 14.95 -9.21 -3.58
CA GLU A 100 14.55 -8.48 -4.77
C GLU A 100 13.22 -8.98 -5.34
N VAL A 101 12.47 -8.05 -5.93
CA VAL A 101 11.29 -8.31 -6.74
C VAL A 101 11.60 -7.87 -8.17
N LYS A 102 11.31 -8.75 -9.12
CA LYS A 102 11.51 -8.52 -10.55
C LYS A 102 10.16 -8.55 -11.23
N VAL A 103 9.78 -7.44 -11.87
CA VAL A 103 8.52 -7.30 -12.59
C VAL A 103 8.82 -7.07 -14.06
N THR A 104 8.54 -8.06 -14.90
CA THR A 104 8.74 -7.99 -16.35
C THR A 104 7.51 -7.36 -17.01
N HIS A 105 7.72 -6.21 -17.60
CA HIS A 105 6.73 -5.51 -18.40
C HIS A 105 6.95 -5.82 -19.88
N ALA A 106 5.86 -6.04 -20.61
CA ALA A 106 5.90 -6.09 -22.07
C ALA A 106 4.85 -5.16 -22.67
N GLY A 107 5.13 -4.64 -23.85
CA GLY A 107 4.19 -3.78 -24.56
C GLY A 107 4.58 -3.49 -26.01
N LEU A 108 3.60 -3.01 -26.76
CA LEU A 108 3.75 -2.54 -28.14
C LEU A 108 3.97 -1.02 -28.16
N ALA A 109 4.68 -0.54 -29.18
CA ALA A 109 4.96 0.89 -29.37
C ALA A 109 5.59 1.54 -28.13
N GLY A 110 5.19 2.78 -27.81
CA GLY A 110 5.68 3.51 -26.63
C GLY A 110 5.29 2.86 -25.30
N ALA A 111 4.33 1.94 -25.29
CA ALA A 111 3.90 1.22 -24.09
C ALA A 111 4.81 0.03 -23.72
N GLY A 112 5.74 -0.35 -24.61
CA GLY A 112 6.77 -1.36 -24.35
C GLY A 112 7.96 -0.80 -23.55
N VAL A 113 9.15 -0.83 -24.14
CA VAL A 113 10.41 -0.40 -23.49
C VAL A 113 10.30 0.98 -22.87
N GLY A 114 9.65 1.94 -23.55
CA GLY A 114 9.47 3.29 -23.04
C GLY A 114 8.81 3.31 -21.66
N SER A 115 7.84 2.43 -21.42
CA SER A 115 7.16 2.28 -20.12
C SER A 115 8.10 1.71 -19.04
N ALA A 116 8.94 0.75 -19.40
CA ALA A 116 9.94 0.20 -18.47
C ALA A 116 11.09 1.16 -18.19
N MET A 117 11.51 1.99 -19.17
CA MET A 117 12.49 3.05 -18.94
C MET A 117 11.94 4.14 -18.04
N CYS A 118 10.69 4.55 -18.25
CA CYS A 118 10.01 5.53 -17.40
C CYS A 118 9.90 5.02 -15.95
N ARG A 119 9.58 3.74 -15.76
CA ARG A 119 9.63 3.08 -14.44
C ARG A 119 11.04 3.01 -13.88
N GLY A 120 12.00 2.66 -14.72
CA GLY A 120 13.39 2.40 -14.36
C GLY A 120 14.11 3.56 -13.69
N MET A 121 13.64 4.79 -13.91
CA MET A 121 14.20 6.01 -13.32
C MET A 121 13.60 6.37 -11.95
N ALA A 122 12.59 5.64 -11.48
CA ALA A 122 11.86 5.95 -10.26
C ALA A 122 12.69 5.69 -9.00
N GLU A 123 12.41 6.46 -7.94
CA GLU A 123 12.87 6.13 -6.60
C GLU A 123 12.37 4.73 -6.20
N GLY A 124 13.23 3.92 -5.57
CA GLY A 124 12.91 2.54 -5.19
C GLY A 124 13.31 1.48 -6.23
N VAL A 125 13.67 1.86 -7.46
CA VAL A 125 14.22 0.91 -8.45
C VAL A 125 15.72 0.70 -8.23
N LYS A 126 16.17 -0.56 -8.24
CA LYS A 126 17.61 -0.93 -8.20
C LYS A 126 18.22 -0.91 -9.60
N ARG A 127 17.54 -1.54 -10.56
CA ARG A 127 18.00 -1.69 -11.95
C ARG A 127 16.84 -2.06 -12.88
N VAL A 128 17.10 -1.92 -14.18
CA VAL A 128 16.26 -2.47 -15.25
C VAL A 128 17.05 -3.48 -16.06
N GLU A 129 16.43 -4.62 -16.36
CA GLU A 129 16.97 -5.65 -17.25
C GLU A 129 16.24 -5.58 -18.59
N LEU A 130 16.96 -5.18 -19.65
CA LEU A 130 16.42 -5.03 -21.00
C LEU A 130 16.58 -6.33 -21.77
N TYR A 131 15.45 -6.95 -22.12
CA TYR A 131 15.41 -8.18 -22.91
C TYR A 131 15.27 -7.87 -24.39
N ASP A 132 14.23 -7.11 -24.75
CA ASP A 132 13.90 -6.75 -26.14
C ASP A 132 13.73 -5.23 -26.25
N ILE A 133 14.57 -4.57 -27.05
CA ILE A 133 14.39 -3.15 -27.35
C ILE A 133 13.30 -3.00 -28.43
N GLY A 134 12.05 -2.97 -28.01
CA GLY A 134 10.88 -2.65 -28.83
C GLY A 134 10.78 -1.15 -29.20
N GLY A 135 9.88 -0.85 -30.13
CA GLY A 135 9.65 0.50 -30.67
C GLY A 135 8.78 0.44 -31.94
N GLY A 136 7.88 1.42 -32.12
CA GLY A 136 6.91 1.39 -33.22
C GLY A 136 5.97 0.18 -33.13
N SER A 137 6.00 -0.74 -34.09
CA SER A 137 5.15 -1.95 -34.08
C SER A 137 5.77 -3.18 -33.38
N LYS A 138 7.01 -3.08 -32.88
CA LYS A 138 7.71 -4.22 -32.25
C LYS A 138 7.44 -4.27 -30.75
N VAL A 139 7.27 -5.48 -30.23
CA VAL A 139 7.15 -5.75 -28.79
C VAL A 139 8.46 -5.37 -28.10
N GLY A 140 8.35 -4.63 -27.00
CA GLY A 140 9.43 -4.36 -26.08
C GLY A 140 9.23 -5.10 -24.77
N ARG A 141 10.32 -5.61 -24.19
CA ARG A 141 10.33 -6.30 -22.91
C ARG A 141 11.46 -5.83 -22.02
N ALA A 142 11.13 -5.55 -20.77
CA ALA A 142 12.12 -5.21 -19.77
C ALA A 142 11.58 -5.50 -18.36
N ALA A 143 12.47 -5.95 -17.48
CA ALA A 143 12.15 -6.12 -16.06
C ALA A 143 12.62 -4.92 -15.24
N VAL A 144 11.74 -4.44 -14.36
CA VAL A 144 12.06 -3.47 -13.33
C VAL A 144 12.35 -4.25 -12.05
N VAL A 145 13.53 -4.03 -11.47
CA VAL A 145 13.95 -4.72 -10.25
C VAL A 145 13.96 -3.75 -9.08
N THR A 146 13.27 -4.10 -8.01
CA THR A 146 13.11 -3.31 -6.78
C THR A 146 13.51 -4.15 -5.56
N PRO A 147 13.82 -3.51 -4.41
CA PRO A 147 13.95 -4.23 -3.16
C PRO A 147 12.60 -4.86 -2.75
N LYS A 148 12.66 -6.05 -2.16
CA LYS A 148 11.53 -6.65 -1.47
C LYS A 148 11.23 -5.86 -0.20
N LEU A 149 10.00 -5.37 -0.09
CA LEU A 149 9.47 -4.72 1.12
C LEU A 149 8.40 -5.60 1.77
N GLN A 150 8.12 -5.32 3.03
CA GLN A 150 7.01 -5.87 3.79
C GLN A 150 5.96 -4.78 4.01
N LYS A 151 4.69 -5.13 3.85
CA LYS A 151 3.58 -4.25 4.22
C LYS A 151 3.28 -4.39 5.71
N VAL A 152 3.18 -3.26 6.40
CA VAL A 152 2.79 -3.18 7.82
C VAL A 152 1.71 -2.12 7.95
N VAL A 153 0.59 -2.48 8.54
CA VAL A 153 -0.54 -1.58 8.79
C VAL A 153 -0.70 -1.38 10.29
N ILE A 154 -0.71 -0.11 10.71
CA ILE A 154 -0.88 0.29 12.10
C ILE A 154 -2.27 0.89 12.26
N GLY A 155 -3.15 0.17 12.95
CA GLY A 155 -4.40 0.70 13.47
C GLY A 155 -4.14 1.52 14.73
N ILE A 156 -4.80 2.66 14.88
CA ILE A 156 -4.73 3.53 16.06
C ILE A 156 -6.11 4.13 16.33
N ASP A 157 -6.48 4.17 17.60
CA ASP A 157 -7.74 4.78 18.03
C ASP A 157 -7.60 5.43 19.41
N ASP A 158 -8.60 6.25 19.73
CA ASP A 158 -8.86 6.74 21.08
C ASP A 158 -7.74 7.67 21.57
N THR A 159 -7.28 8.58 20.70
CA THR A 159 -6.10 9.44 20.96
C THR A 159 -6.44 10.86 21.43
N ASP A 160 -7.66 11.32 21.19
CA ASP A 160 -8.17 12.66 21.48
C ASP A 160 -9.19 12.64 22.64
N THR A 161 -9.63 13.82 23.08
CA THR A 161 -10.69 13.97 24.09
C THR A 161 -11.90 14.68 23.50
N LYS A 162 -12.98 14.82 24.28
CA LYS A 162 -14.17 15.56 23.83
C LYS A 162 -13.90 17.06 23.60
N GLU A 163 -12.87 17.59 24.25
CA GLU A 163 -12.54 19.01 24.26
C GLU A 163 -11.36 19.38 23.35
N LYS A 164 -10.45 18.44 23.05
CA LYS A 164 -9.19 18.73 22.37
C LYS A 164 -8.69 17.56 21.52
N GLY A 165 -8.01 17.91 20.44
CA GLY A 165 -7.33 16.96 19.55
C GLY A 165 -8.24 16.46 18.43
N ALA A 166 -7.64 15.70 17.51
CA ALA A 166 -8.35 14.93 16.50
C ALA A 166 -7.49 13.71 16.15
N THR A 167 -8.06 12.52 16.26
CA THR A 167 -7.30 11.28 16.06
C THR A 167 -6.64 11.19 14.68
N TRP A 168 -7.32 11.65 13.62
CA TRP A 168 -6.77 11.65 12.26
C TRP A 168 -5.56 12.58 12.10
N THR A 169 -5.56 13.78 12.70
CA THR A 169 -4.44 14.73 12.53
C THR A 169 -3.20 14.22 13.26
N LEU A 170 -3.36 13.67 14.46
CA LEU A 170 -2.26 13.07 15.19
C LEU A 170 -1.67 11.89 14.40
N ALA A 171 -2.51 10.96 13.95
CA ALA A 171 -2.06 9.81 13.18
C ALA A 171 -1.37 10.23 11.86
N HIS A 172 -1.89 11.24 11.15
CA HIS A 172 -1.24 11.77 9.96
C HIS A 172 0.15 12.34 10.26
N ASN A 173 0.29 13.15 11.31
CA ASN A 173 1.56 13.76 11.69
C ASN A 173 2.59 12.72 12.14
N VAL A 174 2.16 11.68 12.86
CA VAL A 174 3.02 10.54 13.22
C VAL A 174 3.49 9.80 11.97
N GLY A 175 2.59 9.49 11.03
CA GLY A 175 2.96 8.86 9.76
C GLY A 175 3.94 9.70 8.92
N ALA A 176 3.70 11.01 8.84
CA ALA A 176 4.61 11.94 8.15
C ALA A 176 5.98 12.04 8.84
N GLU A 177 6.03 11.99 10.16
CA GLU A 177 7.30 11.99 10.91
C GLU A 177 8.07 10.68 10.72
N LEU A 178 7.40 9.53 10.77
CA LEU A 178 8.00 8.23 10.45
C LEU A 178 8.53 8.20 9.01
N SER A 179 7.84 8.86 8.08
CA SER A 179 8.32 8.98 6.70
C SER A 179 9.66 9.71 6.59
N LYS A 180 9.85 10.81 7.34
CA LYS A 180 11.16 11.50 7.40
C LYS A 180 12.27 10.63 7.99
N ARG A 181 11.92 9.62 8.79
CA ARG A 181 12.86 8.67 9.40
C ARG A 181 13.18 7.48 8.49
N GLY A 182 12.63 7.46 7.28
CA GLY A 182 12.97 6.49 6.22
C GLY A 182 11.97 5.36 6.02
N PHE A 183 10.82 5.38 6.72
CA PHE A 183 9.75 4.42 6.46
C PHE A 183 8.88 4.89 5.28
N GLU A 184 8.47 3.99 4.40
CA GLU A 184 7.63 4.38 3.26
C GLU A 184 6.17 4.47 3.70
N TYR A 185 5.69 5.69 3.96
CA TYR A 185 4.31 5.95 4.35
C TYR A 185 3.40 6.02 3.11
N ILE A 186 2.56 5.01 2.92
CA ILE A 186 1.79 4.78 1.69
C ILE A 186 0.39 5.38 1.77
N ASN A 187 -0.30 5.18 2.89
CA ASN A 187 -1.71 5.58 3.01
C ASN A 187 -2.13 5.92 4.45
N HIS A 188 -3.17 6.74 4.52
CA HIS A 188 -3.86 7.16 5.73
C HIS A 188 -5.36 6.93 5.56
N VAL A 189 -5.93 6.01 6.31
CA VAL A 189 -7.32 5.59 6.12
C VAL A 189 -8.13 5.90 7.36
N ILE A 190 -9.17 6.72 7.19
CA ILE A 190 -10.11 7.05 8.26
C ILE A 190 -11.25 6.03 8.21
N VAL A 191 -11.44 5.32 9.32
CA VAL A 191 -12.49 4.32 9.47
C VAL A 191 -13.57 4.85 10.41
N GLN A 192 -14.72 5.15 9.84
CA GLN A 192 -15.90 5.60 10.59
C GLN A 192 -16.53 4.42 11.32
N LEU A 193 -16.58 4.47 12.66
CA LEU A 193 -17.17 3.42 13.50
C LEU A 193 -18.61 3.76 13.91
N TYR A 194 -19.19 2.94 14.79
CA TYR A 194 -20.58 3.03 15.23
C TYR A 194 -20.97 4.40 15.82
N PRO A 195 -21.82 5.20 15.14
CA PRO A 195 -22.13 6.56 15.55
C PRO A 195 -22.88 6.67 16.88
N HIS A 196 -23.62 5.64 17.31
CA HIS A 196 -24.39 5.71 18.57
C HIS A 196 -23.58 5.24 19.80
N ASN A 197 -22.27 5.04 19.65
CA ASN A 197 -21.40 4.75 20.78
C ASN A 197 -21.45 5.90 21.79
N PRO A 198 -21.85 5.70 23.06
CA PRO A 198 -21.90 6.78 24.06
C PRO A 198 -20.52 7.23 24.54
N ASN A 199 -19.49 6.39 24.33
CA ASN A 199 -18.11 6.62 24.77
C ASN A 199 -17.25 7.32 23.72
N LYS A 200 -17.81 7.69 22.56
CA LYS A 200 -17.09 8.37 21.48
C LYS A 200 -16.65 9.80 21.84
N THR A 201 -15.61 10.27 21.16
CA THR A 201 -15.42 11.70 20.86
C THR A 201 -16.43 12.13 19.80
N GLN A 202 -16.31 13.33 19.21
CA GLN A 202 -17.37 13.84 18.33
C GLN A 202 -17.76 12.88 17.18
N ASN A 203 -16.77 12.32 16.48
CA ASN A 203 -16.99 11.61 15.21
C ASN A 203 -16.80 10.09 15.25
N CYS A 204 -16.31 9.50 16.35
CA CYS A 204 -16.11 8.04 16.48
C CYS A 204 -15.33 7.41 15.30
N VAL A 205 -14.11 7.88 15.06
CA VAL A 205 -13.26 7.37 13.97
C VAL A 205 -11.98 6.76 14.51
N ALA A 206 -11.56 5.65 13.92
CA ALA A 206 -10.24 5.06 14.09
C ALA A 206 -9.43 5.22 12.79
N ILE A 207 -8.11 5.06 12.85
CA ILE A 207 -7.21 5.31 11.73
C ILE A 207 -6.35 4.08 11.44
N ALA A 208 -6.15 3.76 10.17
CA ALA A 208 -5.12 2.84 9.71
C ALA A 208 -4.03 3.60 8.94
N LEU A 209 -2.78 3.44 9.37
CA LEU A 209 -1.58 3.94 8.70
C LEU A 209 -0.91 2.77 7.97
N VAL A 210 -0.70 2.91 6.66
CA VAL A 210 -0.11 1.85 5.82
C VAL A 210 1.33 2.20 5.50
N PHE A 211 2.25 1.26 5.75
CA PHE A 211 3.67 1.42 5.47
C PHE A 211 4.21 0.28 4.60
N ALA A 212 5.20 0.60 3.78
CA ALA A 212 6.18 -0.38 3.30
C ALA A 212 7.48 -0.22 4.08
N VAL A 213 8.02 -1.33 4.56
CA VAL A 213 9.27 -1.35 5.33
C VAL A 213 10.21 -2.40 4.79
N LYS A 214 11.51 -2.21 4.98
CA LYS A 214 12.47 -3.26 4.63
C LYS A 214 12.31 -4.44 5.59
N PRO A 215 12.58 -5.68 5.14
CA PRO A 215 12.64 -6.84 6.02
C PRO A 215 13.53 -6.56 7.24
N GLY A 216 13.01 -6.79 8.45
CA GLY A 216 13.70 -6.52 9.72
C GLY A 216 13.48 -5.12 10.31
N GLU A 217 12.82 -4.19 9.61
CA GLU A 217 12.53 -2.85 10.15
C GLU A 217 11.14 -2.72 10.80
N ARG A 218 10.32 -3.78 10.76
CA ARG A 218 8.97 -3.84 11.35
C ARG A 218 8.92 -3.37 12.80
N ASP A 219 9.69 -4.01 13.68
CA ASP A 219 9.60 -3.73 15.12
C ASP A 219 10.11 -2.32 15.46
N LYS A 220 11.08 -1.82 14.68
CA LYS A 220 11.56 -0.45 14.77
C LYS A 220 10.44 0.55 14.41
N LEU A 221 9.71 0.31 13.32
CA LEU A 221 8.54 1.12 12.95
C LEU A 221 7.51 1.16 14.09
N ILE A 222 7.18 0.01 14.66
CA ILE A 222 6.16 -0.12 15.71
C ILE A 222 6.56 0.64 16.97
N GLU A 223 7.79 0.46 17.45
CA GLU A 223 8.26 1.13 18.68
C GLU A 223 8.37 2.65 18.47
N GLU A 224 8.87 3.10 17.32
CA GLU A 224 8.92 4.53 17.02
C GLU A 224 7.52 5.16 16.90
N ALA A 225 6.58 4.46 16.27
CA ALA A 225 5.18 4.89 16.20
C ALA A 225 4.57 4.99 17.61
N ARG A 226 4.77 3.97 18.44
CA ARG A 226 4.28 3.92 19.82
C ARG A 226 4.78 5.10 20.65
N GLU A 227 6.08 5.38 20.61
CA GLU A 227 6.66 6.49 21.39
C GLU A 227 6.20 7.87 20.87
N LEU A 228 6.03 8.04 19.56
CA LEU A 228 5.46 9.26 18.97
C LEU A 228 3.99 9.47 19.40
N PHE A 229 3.18 8.43 19.38
CA PHE A 229 1.79 8.49 19.86
C PHE A 229 1.73 8.78 21.35
N LYS A 230 2.53 8.08 22.17
CA LYS A 230 2.59 8.26 23.62
C LYS A 230 2.99 9.67 24.02
N GLY A 231 3.92 10.29 23.29
CA GLY A 231 4.36 11.66 23.55
C GLY A 231 3.33 12.75 23.18
N SER A 232 2.31 12.41 22.40
CA SER A 232 1.41 13.40 21.78
C SER A 232 -0.08 13.16 22.04
N THR A 233 -0.47 11.95 22.43
CA THR A 233 -1.87 11.60 22.69
C THR A 233 -2.40 12.33 23.92
N LEU A 234 -3.68 12.74 23.86
CA LEU A 234 -4.37 13.41 24.96
C LEU A 234 -5.22 12.44 25.80
N SER A 235 -5.32 11.20 25.35
CA SER A 235 -6.17 10.17 25.94
C SER A 235 -5.36 9.19 26.80
N GLN A 236 -6.02 8.62 27.81
CA GLN A 236 -5.49 7.54 28.67
C GLN A 236 -5.95 6.15 28.19
N LYS A 237 -6.45 6.07 26.95
CA LYS A 237 -7.10 4.88 26.39
C LYS A 237 -6.50 4.46 25.06
N THR A 238 -5.45 5.14 24.62
CA THR A 238 -4.85 4.98 23.30
C THR A 238 -4.23 3.60 23.15
N SER A 239 -4.55 2.92 22.06
CA SER A 239 -3.99 1.62 21.71
C SER A 239 -3.71 1.51 20.21
N MET A 240 -2.75 0.68 19.86
CA MET A 240 -2.41 0.32 18.49
C MET A 240 -2.78 -1.15 18.21
N ALA A 241 -3.00 -1.46 16.94
CA ALA A 241 -3.11 -2.82 16.42
C ALA A 241 -2.23 -2.97 15.17
N ILE A 242 -1.55 -4.10 15.02
CA ILE A 242 -0.59 -4.31 13.92
C ILE A 242 -1.03 -5.46 13.02
N LEU A 243 -1.25 -5.17 11.73
CA LEU A 243 -1.45 -6.17 10.70
C LEU A 243 -0.22 -6.23 9.80
N ASP A 244 0.38 -7.41 9.71
CA ASP A 244 1.45 -7.71 8.77
C ASP A 244 0.89 -8.32 7.48
N GLY A 245 1.51 -8.00 6.36
CA GLY A 245 1.16 -8.57 5.06
C GLY A 245 0.12 -7.76 4.29
N ILE A 246 -0.23 -8.29 3.13
CA ILE A 246 -1.15 -7.69 2.15
C ILE A 246 -2.58 -8.18 2.44
N LYS A 247 -2.72 -9.47 2.74
CA LYS A 247 -4.04 -10.13 2.89
C LYS A 247 -4.74 -9.66 4.16
N ILE A 248 -6.01 -9.26 4.02
CA ILE A 248 -6.90 -8.98 5.16
C ILE A 248 -7.68 -10.26 5.47
N PRO A 249 -7.53 -10.86 6.67
CA PRO A 249 -8.34 -12.01 7.05
C PRO A 249 -9.84 -11.68 7.00
N GLU A 250 -10.67 -12.55 6.41
CA GLU A 250 -12.11 -12.34 6.30
C GLU A 250 -12.76 -12.01 7.66
N LYS A 251 -12.37 -12.75 8.70
CA LYS A 251 -12.82 -12.52 10.07
C LYS A 251 -12.41 -11.16 10.65
N LEU A 252 -11.28 -10.60 10.22
CA LEU A 252 -10.90 -9.22 10.59
C LEU A 252 -11.88 -8.22 9.95
N ARG A 253 -12.20 -8.43 8.67
CA ARG A 253 -13.17 -7.59 7.96
C ARG A 253 -14.57 -7.70 8.58
N GLU A 254 -15.02 -8.90 8.95
CA GLU A 254 -16.26 -9.11 9.69
C GLU A 254 -16.29 -8.34 11.02
N TYR A 255 -15.20 -8.42 11.79
CA TYR A 255 -15.05 -7.67 13.04
C TYR A 255 -15.14 -6.16 12.80
N SER A 256 -14.44 -5.64 11.78
CA SER A 256 -14.51 -4.24 11.40
C SER A 256 -15.93 -3.80 11.04
N MET A 257 -16.63 -4.58 10.22
CA MET A 257 -18.02 -4.32 9.85
C MET A 257 -18.97 -4.34 11.05
N ALA A 258 -18.82 -5.31 11.96
CA ALA A 258 -19.59 -5.37 13.19
C ALA A 258 -19.35 -4.14 14.09
N THR A 259 -18.10 -3.68 14.18
CA THR A 259 -17.71 -2.46 14.94
C THR A 259 -18.25 -1.18 14.32
N LYS A 260 -18.48 -1.15 13.00
CA LYS A 260 -19.17 -0.03 12.33
C LYS A 260 -20.66 0.00 12.63
N GLN A 261 -21.28 -1.15 12.88
CA GLN A 261 -22.73 -1.29 13.00
C GLN A 261 -23.23 -1.41 14.44
N SER A 262 -22.34 -1.71 15.38
CA SER A 262 -22.72 -1.99 16.77
C SER A 262 -21.58 -1.76 17.75
N MET A 263 -21.92 -1.77 19.05
CA MET A 263 -20.93 -1.71 20.12
C MET A 263 -20.22 -3.05 20.28
N MET A 264 -18.89 -3.01 20.23
CA MET A 264 -18.03 -4.16 20.52
C MET A 264 -17.42 -4.04 21.92
N SER A 265 -17.18 -5.18 22.56
CA SER A 265 -16.45 -5.24 23.82
C SER A 265 -14.94 -5.38 23.61
N LEU A 266 -14.17 -4.93 24.61
CA LEU A 266 -12.72 -5.13 24.65
C LEU A 266 -12.35 -6.62 24.58
N LYS A 267 -13.12 -7.48 25.24
CA LYS A 267 -12.92 -8.93 25.25
C LYS A 267 -13.06 -9.54 23.85
N GLU A 268 -14.00 -9.04 23.04
CA GLU A 268 -14.18 -9.49 21.65
C GLU A 268 -13.04 -9.02 20.75
N ALA A 269 -12.54 -7.80 20.97
CA ALA A 269 -11.36 -7.29 20.26
C ALA A 269 -10.14 -8.17 20.55
N GLU A 270 -9.84 -8.42 21.83
CA GLU A 270 -8.68 -9.21 22.25
C GLU A 270 -8.80 -10.68 21.81
N LYS A 271 -10.01 -11.25 21.86
CA LYS A 271 -10.26 -12.60 21.34
C LYS A 271 -10.01 -12.67 19.83
N THR A 272 -10.56 -11.74 19.06
CA THR A 272 -10.41 -11.69 17.61
C THR A 272 -8.95 -11.52 17.22
N ALA A 273 -8.25 -10.58 17.83
CA ALA A 273 -6.84 -10.34 17.56
C ALA A 273 -5.98 -11.58 17.87
N LYS A 274 -6.21 -12.24 19.01
CA LYS A 274 -5.51 -13.47 19.38
C LYS A 274 -5.74 -14.61 18.39
N GLU A 275 -6.98 -14.79 17.94
CA GLU A 275 -7.32 -15.83 16.95
C GLU A 275 -6.69 -15.57 15.58
N LEU A 276 -6.41 -14.31 15.25
CA LEU A 276 -5.81 -13.89 13.98
C LEU A 276 -4.30 -13.65 14.06
N GLY A 277 -3.68 -13.77 15.24
CA GLY A 277 -2.26 -13.44 15.44
C GLY A 277 -1.93 -11.95 15.31
N ILE A 278 -2.93 -11.07 15.49
CA ILE A 278 -2.76 -9.62 15.41
C ILE A 278 -2.26 -9.09 16.75
N GLU A 279 -1.18 -8.30 16.71
CA GLU A 279 -0.59 -7.70 17.89
C GLU A 279 -1.40 -6.48 18.35
N LEU A 280 -1.81 -6.45 19.62
CA LEU A 280 -2.47 -5.31 20.26
C LEU A 280 -1.54 -4.68 21.28
N ILE A 281 -1.29 -3.37 21.14
CA ILE A 281 -0.30 -2.64 21.94
C ILE A 281 -0.99 -1.51 22.68
N GLU A 282 -0.86 -1.48 24.00
CA GLU A 282 -1.34 -0.36 24.80
C GLU A 282 -0.31 0.78 24.75
N VAL A 283 -0.75 1.96 24.30
CA VAL A 283 0.08 3.17 24.31
C VAL A 283 -0.09 3.88 25.65
N THR A 284 -1.35 4.14 26.02
CA THR A 284 -1.72 4.72 27.33
C THR A 284 -2.85 3.96 28.02
N GLY A 285 -3.56 3.09 27.31
CA GLY A 285 -4.59 2.21 27.87
C GLY A 285 -5.11 1.21 26.85
N SER A 286 -6.18 0.48 27.23
CA SER A 286 -6.66 -0.69 26.49
C SER A 286 -7.90 -0.46 25.62
N HIS A 287 -8.70 0.57 25.88
CA HIS A 287 -10.00 0.70 25.23
C HIS A 287 -9.91 0.99 23.72
N GLY A 288 -8.88 1.72 23.27
CA GLY A 288 -8.61 1.97 21.85
C GLY A 288 -8.32 0.70 21.03
N LYS A 289 -8.08 -0.46 21.65
CA LYS A 289 -7.91 -1.74 20.95
C LYS A 289 -9.09 -2.07 20.03
N ILE A 290 -10.31 -1.65 20.41
CA ILE A 290 -11.53 -1.92 19.63
C ILE A 290 -11.45 -1.24 18.26
N GLY A 291 -11.31 0.08 18.22
CA GLY A 291 -11.25 0.80 16.96
C GLY A 291 -9.93 0.61 16.22
N ALA A 292 -8.81 0.46 16.93
CA ALA A 292 -7.52 0.18 16.30
C ALA A 292 -7.57 -1.14 15.51
N LEU A 293 -8.13 -2.20 16.08
CA LEU A 293 -8.33 -3.47 15.38
C LEU A 293 -9.31 -3.33 14.21
N ALA A 294 -10.44 -2.62 14.43
CA ALA A 294 -11.44 -2.41 13.39
C ALA A 294 -10.89 -1.60 12.20
N ALA A 295 -9.95 -0.68 12.42
CA ALA A 295 -9.35 0.09 11.34
C ALA A 295 -8.58 -0.78 10.34
N LEU A 296 -7.97 -1.86 10.82
CA LEU A 296 -7.17 -2.78 10.00
C LEU A 296 -8.02 -3.53 8.96
N GLY A 297 -9.24 -3.96 9.29
CA GLY A 297 -10.03 -4.78 8.36
C GLY A 297 -10.59 -4.05 7.14
N LEU A 298 -10.44 -2.73 7.06
CA LEU A 298 -10.98 -1.88 5.99
C LEU A 298 -9.92 -0.94 5.38
N TYR A 299 -8.64 -1.14 5.67
CA TYR A 299 -7.59 -0.21 5.21
C TYR A 299 -7.48 -0.15 3.66
N ASN A 300 -7.91 -1.19 2.95
CA ASN A 300 -7.87 -1.26 1.48
C ASN A 300 -9.25 -1.06 0.83
N ASP A 301 -10.26 -0.62 1.60
CA ASP A 301 -11.62 -0.37 1.10
C ASP A 301 -12.08 1.00 1.63
N ILE A 302 -11.59 2.05 0.97
CA ILE A 302 -11.75 3.43 1.45
C ILE A 302 -13.23 3.86 1.41
N GLU A 303 -13.99 3.38 0.41
CA GLU A 303 -15.41 3.68 0.28
C GLU A 303 -16.22 3.11 1.45
N GLU A 304 -15.97 1.85 1.81
CA GLU A 304 -16.62 1.22 2.96
C GLU A 304 -16.08 1.77 4.30
N ALA A 305 -14.79 2.08 4.38
CA ALA A 305 -14.16 2.65 5.58
C ALA A 305 -14.86 3.93 6.04
N VAL A 306 -15.20 4.85 5.14
CA VAL A 306 -15.83 6.14 5.49
C VAL A 306 -17.35 6.07 5.63
N LYS A 307 -17.98 4.99 5.17
CA LYS A 307 -19.44 4.83 5.19
C LYS A 307 -19.99 4.82 6.62
N VAL A 308 -21.13 5.50 6.81
CA VAL A 308 -21.83 5.58 8.10
C VAL A 308 -22.97 4.56 8.11
N TYR A 309 -23.11 3.81 9.20
CA TYR A 309 -24.26 2.93 9.47
C TYR A 309 -25.08 3.52 10.63
N TYR A 310 -26.41 3.49 10.49
CA TYR A 310 -27.36 4.11 11.43
C TYR A 310 -28.13 3.07 12.24
#